data_AF-A0A840RYX9-F1
#
_entry.id   AF-A0A840RYX9-F1
#
_cell.length_a   1.000
_cell.length_b   1.000
_cell.length_c   1.000
_cell.angle_alpha   90.00
_cell.angle_beta   90.00
_cell.angle_gamma   90.00
#
_symmetry.space_group_name_H-M   'P 1'
#
loop_
_entity.id
_entity.type
_entity.pdbx_description
1 polymer ?
#
loop_
_entity_poly.entity_id
_entity_poly.type
_entity_poly.pdbx_seq_one_letter_code
_entity_poly.pdbx_strand_id
1 'polypeptide(L)'
;MADAEAICEAVSRPNMRFVPIKTDEQQAVLSLHRVRQSFIKVRTAQANQIRELLSEFGIIIAQAIANIARRLPEIMEKSDLPASFRDLLQRLYDHLKDMDKQVDEMDDKIQQWHRSAEMSRKLA
;
A
#
# COMPACT_ATOMS: atom_id res chain seq x y z
N MET A 1 -21.77 29.67 10.68
CA MET A 1 -22.76 29.79 9.59
C MET A 1 -22.07 30.06 8.25
N ALA A 2 -20.99 29.33 7.92
CA ALA A 2 -20.22 29.57 6.69
C ALA A 2 -20.25 28.39 5.69
N ASP A 3 -20.81 27.23 6.09
CA ASP A 3 -20.88 26.05 5.21
C ASP A 3 -22.17 25.96 4.40
N ALA A 4 -23.22 26.70 4.78
CA ALA A 4 -24.49 26.71 4.05
C ALA A 4 -24.49 27.68 2.84
N GLU A 5 -23.69 28.75 2.90
CA GLU A 5 -23.61 29.76 1.82
C GLU A 5 -22.80 29.25 0.62
N ALA A 6 -21.75 28.45 0.84
CA ALA A 6 -20.95 27.88 -0.24
C ALA A 6 -21.75 26.90 -1.13
N ILE A 7 -22.77 26.23 -0.56
CA ILE A 7 -23.67 25.33 -1.28
C ILE A 7 -24.69 26.13 -2.13
N CYS A 8 -25.18 27.25 -1.60
CA CYS A 8 -26.15 28.09 -2.31
C CYS A 8 -25.56 28.88 -3.48
N GLU A 9 -24.26 29.25 -3.44
CA GLU A 9 -23.65 30.00 -4.54
C GLU A 9 -23.26 29.14 -5.75
N ALA A 10 -23.09 27.82 -5.57
CA ALA A 10 -22.79 26.89 -6.65
C ALA A 10 -23.95 26.73 -7.65
N VAL A 11 -25.20 26.86 -7.19
CA VAL A 11 -26.42 26.62 -8.00
C VAL A 11 -26.69 27.76 -9.00
N SER A 12 -26.11 28.95 -8.78
CA SER A 12 -26.46 30.17 -9.51
C SER A 12 -25.60 30.46 -10.75
N ARG A 13 -24.58 29.64 -11.04
CA ARG A 13 -23.65 29.92 -12.15
C ARG A 13 -24.08 29.21 -13.45
N PRO A 14 -24.29 29.94 -14.57
CA PRO A 14 -24.76 29.36 -15.86
C PRO A 14 -23.77 28.40 -16.54
N ASN A 15 -22.60 28.18 -15.94
CA ASN A 15 -21.56 27.31 -16.47
C ASN A 15 -21.03 26.38 -15.35
N MET A 16 -21.96 25.76 -14.61
CA MET A 16 -21.67 24.64 -13.72
C MET A 16 -21.21 23.48 -14.61
N ARG A 17 -19.89 23.36 -14.79
CA ARG A 17 -19.28 22.22 -15.45
C ARG A 17 -19.60 21.00 -14.58
N PHE A 18 -20.67 20.29 -14.94
CA PHE A 18 -21.16 19.12 -14.22
C PHE A 18 -19.97 18.16 -14.05
N VAL A 19 -19.47 18.02 -12.82
CA VAL A 19 -18.49 16.97 -12.53
C VAL A 19 -19.29 15.69 -12.63
N PRO A 20 -19.03 14.81 -13.61
CA PRO A 20 -19.78 13.56 -13.70
C PRO A 20 -19.65 12.85 -12.35
N ILE A 21 -20.78 12.51 -11.75
CA ILE A 21 -20.84 11.69 -10.55
C ILE A 21 -20.11 10.40 -10.93
N LYS A 22 -19.02 10.09 -10.22
CA LYS A 22 -18.26 8.86 -10.46
C LYS A 22 -19.22 7.69 -10.37
N THR A 23 -19.15 6.77 -11.32
CA THR A 23 -19.90 5.52 -11.20
C THR A 23 -19.41 4.77 -9.96
N ASP A 24 -20.26 3.93 -9.37
CA ASP A 24 -19.88 3.12 -8.21
C ASP A 24 -18.61 2.30 -8.51
N GLU A 25 -18.46 1.80 -9.73
CA GLU A 25 -17.26 1.10 -10.21
C GLU A 25 -16.01 2.00 -10.22
N GLN A 26 -16.12 3.23 -10.71
CA GLN A 26 -15.01 4.19 -10.68
C GLN A 26 -14.63 4.57 -9.24
N GLN A 27 -15.61 4.71 -8.35
CA GLN A 27 -15.38 4.97 -6.94
C GLN A 27 -14.73 3.77 -6.23
N ALA A 28 -15.11 2.54 -6.58
CA ALA A 28 -14.49 1.31 -6.07
C ALA A 28 -13.01 1.24 -6.45
N VAL A 29 -12.65 1.50 -7.72
CA VAL A 29 -11.25 1.46 -8.18
C VAL A 29 -10.39 2.52 -7.52
N LEU A 30 -10.90 3.74 -7.35
CA LEU A 30 -10.20 4.76 -6.57
C LEU A 30 -10.00 4.36 -5.10
N SER A 31 -10.90 3.53 -4.56
CA SER A 31 -10.76 2.99 -3.21
C SER A 31 -9.68 1.90 -3.17
N LEU A 32 -9.59 1.03 -4.18
CA LEU A 32 -8.49 0.08 -4.35
C LEU A 32 -7.13 0.77 -4.38
N HIS A 33 -6.99 1.84 -5.18
CA HIS A 33 -5.73 2.62 -5.22
C HIS A 33 -5.38 3.21 -3.85
N ARG A 34 -6.36 3.77 -3.13
CA ARG A 34 -6.13 4.35 -1.79
C ARG A 34 -5.67 3.28 -0.79
N VAL A 35 -6.33 2.13 -0.77
CA VAL A 35 -5.97 1.00 0.09
C VAL A 35 -4.58 0.47 -0.26
N ARG A 36 -4.28 0.28 -1.56
CA ARG A 36 -2.94 -0.12 -2.01
C ARG A 36 -1.86 0.83 -1.50
N GLN A 37 -2.06 2.15 -1.63
CA GLN A 37 -1.12 3.14 -1.12
C GLN A 37 -0.95 3.06 0.40
N SER A 38 -2.02 2.76 1.14
CA SER A 38 -1.95 2.52 2.59
C SER A 38 -1.08 1.29 2.90
N PHE A 39 -1.28 0.17 2.20
CA PHE A 39 -0.47 -1.03 2.39
C PHE A 39 1.01 -0.81 2.05
N ILE A 40 1.32 -0.07 0.99
CA ILE A 40 2.71 0.30 0.66
C ILE A 40 3.35 1.09 1.81
N LYS A 41 2.62 2.03 2.42
CA LYS A 41 3.12 2.80 3.57
C LYS A 41 3.38 1.92 4.78
N VAL A 42 2.44 1.04 5.13
CA VAL A 42 2.58 0.09 6.25
C VAL A 42 3.77 -0.83 6.02
N ARG A 43 3.88 -1.43 4.83
CA ARG A 43 5.01 -2.28 4.43
C ARG A 43 6.35 -1.54 4.57
N THR A 44 6.41 -0.30 4.09
CA THR A 44 7.63 0.51 4.15
C THR A 44 8.01 0.84 5.60
N ALA A 45 7.04 1.21 6.44
CA ALA A 45 7.26 1.48 7.85
C ALA A 45 7.81 0.24 8.58
N GLN A 46 7.22 -0.93 8.31
CA GLN A 46 7.69 -2.18 8.89
C GLN A 46 9.09 -2.57 8.42
N ALA A 47 9.39 -2.40 7.14
CA ALA A 47 10.73 -2.61 6.61
C ALA A 47 11.75 -1.71 7.32
N ASN A 48 11.40 -0.46 7.61
CA ASN A 48 12.27 0.45 8.34
C ASN A 48 12.43 0.04 9.80
N GLN A 49 11.36 -0.37 10.48
CA GLN A 49 11.41 -0.89 11.85
C GLN A 49 12.32 -2.12 11.96
N ILE A 50 12.26 -3.06 11.00
CA ILE A 50 13.16 -4.22 10.95
C ILE A 50 14.62 -3.75 10.84
N ARG A 51 14.91 -2.77 9.97
CA ARG A 51 16.29 -2.25 9.81
C ARG A 51 16.80 -1.55 11.07
N GLU A 52 15.95 -0.78 11.73
CA GLU A 52 16.29 -0.09 12.98
C GLU A 52 16.66 -1.11 14.07
N LEU A 53 15.79 -2.09 14.30
CA LEU A 53 16.05 -3.17 15.26
C LEU A 53 17.35 -3.93 14.94
N LEU A 54 17.59 -4.27 13.68
CA LEU A 54 18.83 -4.95 13.28
C LEU A 54 20.07 -4.08 13.50
N SER A 55 19.96 -2.76 13.33
CA SER A 55 21.07 -1.83 13.52
C SER A 55 21.51 -1.74 14.98
N GLU A 56 20.59 -1.93 15.94
CA GLU A 56 20.91 -2.03 17.37
C GLU A 56 21.81 -3.24 17.68
N PHE A 57 21.75 -4.29 16.85
CA PHE A 57 22.63 -5.47 16.92
C PHE A 57 23.83 -5.35 15.97
N GLY A 58 24.11 -4.17 15.42
CA GLY A 58 25.22 -3.92 14.50
C GLY A 58 25.02 -4.51 13.09
N ILE A 59 23.81 -4.93 12.74
CA ILE A 59 23.50 -5.55 11.44
C ILE A 59 22.88 -4.52 10.51
N ILE A 60 23.61 -4.13 9.47
CA ILE A 60 23.14 -3.15 8.48
C ILE A 60 22.63 -3.84 7.22
N ILE A 61 21.40 -3.52 6.82
CA ILE A 61 20.77 -3.96 5.55
C ILE A 61 20.53 -2.73 4.67
N ALA A 62 20.83 -2.84 3.38
CA ALA A 62 20.54 -1.80 2.40
C ALA A 62 19.04 -1.48 2.26
N GLN A 63 18.73 -0.27 1.81
CA GLN A 63 17.38 0.33 1.90
C GLN A 63 16.29 -0.38 1.09
N ALA A 64 16.63 -1.16 0.05
CA ALA A 64 15.61 -1.86 -0.73
C ALA A 64 14.88 -2.92 0.12
N ILE A 65 13.55 -2.99 0.02
CA ILE A 65 12.74 -3.99 0.76
C ILE A 65 13.13 -5.42 0.36
N ALA A 66 13.44 -5.65 -0.91
CA ALA A 66 13.94 -6.94 -1.41
C ALA A 66 15.21 -7.42 -0.67
N ASN A 67 16.04 -6.52 -0.16
CA ASN A 67 17.22 -6.91 0.63
C ASN A 67 16.84 -7.47 1.99
N ILE A 68 15.74 -7.02 2.60
CA ILE A 68 15.23 -7.62 3.85
C ILE A 68 14.78 -9.05 3.55
N ALA A 69 13.94 -9.25 2.54
CA ALA A 69 13.43 -10.58 2.20
C ALA A 69 14.55 -11.59 1.89
N ARG A 70 15.64 -11.14 1.29
CA ARG A 70 16.80 -11.98 0.99
C ARG A 70 17.67 -12.26 2.22
N ARG A 71 17.98 -11.25 3.04
CA ARG A 71 19.00 -11.36 4.09
C ARG A 71 18.45 -11.75 5.45
N LEU A 72 17.18 -11.46 5.73
CA LEU A 72 16.61 -11.70 7.05
C LEU A 72 16.60 -13.19 7.44
N PRO A 73 16.29 -14.14 6.54
CA PRO A 73 16.44 -15.58 6.84
C PRO A 73 17.86 -15.94 7.29
N GLU A 74 18.88 -15.48 6.54
CA GLU A 74 20.29 -15.75 6.87
C GLU A 74 20.71 -15.15 8.21
N ILE A 75 20.17 -13.97 8.55
CA ILE A 75 20.45 -13.31 9.83
C ILE A 75 19.84 -14.08 11.00
N MET A 76 18.61 -14.60 10.83
CA MET A 76 17.93 -15.36 11.89
C MET A 76 18.62 -16.71 12.15
N GLU A 77 19.36 -17.28 11.20
CA GLU A 77 20.13 -18.51 11.44
C GLU A 77 21.40 -18.29 12.27
N LYS A 78 21.80 -17.04 12.51
CA LYS A 78 23.03 -16.77 13.28
C LYS A 78 22.86 -17.11 14.76
N SER A 79 23.88 -17.75 15.33
CA SER A 79 23.92 -18.18 16.74
C SER A 79 24.19 -17.04 17.73
N ASP A 80 24.66 -15.89 17.26
CA ASP A 80 24.99 -14.71 18.08
C ASP A 80 23.78 -13.83 18.43
N LEU A 81 22.61 -14.09 17.83
CA LEU A 81 21.37 -13.39 18.15
C LEU A 81 20.57 -14.11 19.26
N PRO A 82 20.02 -13.36 20.24
CA PRO A 82 19.11 -13.92 21.23
C PRO A 82 17.89 -14.60 20.58
N ALA A 83 17.48 -15.76 21.10
CA ALA A 83 16.35 -16.50 20.56
C ALA A 83 15.05 -15.66 20.50
N SER A 84 14.77 -14.89 21.55
CA SER A 84 13.61 -13.98 21.60
C SER A 84 13.63 -12.92 20.52
N PHE A 85 14.82 -12.45 20.12
CA PHE A 85 14.97 -11.48 19.05
C PHE A 85 14.73 -12.12 17.68
N ARG A 86 15.20 -13.36 17.47
CA ARG A 86 14.90 -14.14 16.26
C ARG A 86 13.40 -14.39 16.09
N ASP A 87 12.71 -14.75 17.17
CA ASP A 87 11.25 -14.94 17.15
C ASP A 87 10.51 -13.63 16.80
N LEU A 88 10.97 -12.49 17.33
CA LEU A 88 10.44 -11.18 16.99
C LEU A 88 10.67 -10.85 15.50
N LEU A 89 11.89 -11.06 15.01
CA LEU A 89 12.23 -10.83 13.60
C LEU A 89 11.39 -11.71 12.68
N GLN A 90 11.17 -12.98 13.04
CA GLN A 90 10.34 -13.90 12.27
C GLN A 90 8.90 -13.38 12.17
N ARG A 91 8.30 -12.91 13.27
CA ARG A 91 6.95 -12.32 13.27
C ARG A 91 6.87 -11.07 12.39
N LEU A 92 7.87 -10.19 12.49
CA LEU A 92 7.93 -8.99 11.64
C LEU A 92 8.12 -9.36 10.18
N TYR A 93 8.90 -10.41 9.89
CA TYR A 93 9.14 -10.86 8.53
C TYR A 93 7.88 -11.44 7.89
N ASP A 94 7.13 -12.27 8.61
CA ASP A 94 5.91 -12.86 8.11
C ASP A 94 4.84 -11.79 7.84
N HIS A 95 4.69 -10.83 8.74
CA HIS A 95 3.76 -9.71 8.49
C HIS A 95 4.23 -8.81 7.33
N LEU A 96 5.54 -8.66 7.10
CA LEU A 96 6.04 -7.96 5.91
C LEU A 96 5.65 -8.69 4.62
N LYS A 97 5.77 -10.02 4.59
CA LYS A 97 5.34 -10.85 3.44
C LYS A 97 3.84 -10.75 3.20
N ASP A 98 3.03 -10.74 4.26
CA ASP A 98 1.59 -10.57 4.15
C ASP A 98 1.25 -9.21 3.54
N MET A 99 1.94 -8.14 3.94
CA MET A 99 1.75 -6.81 3.35
C MET A 99 2.19 -6.77 1.88
N ASP A 100 3.28 -7.43 1.51
CA ASP A 100 3.68 -7.59 0.11
C ASP A 100 2.57 -8.26 -0.71
N LYS A 101 2.06 -9.39 -0.22
CA LYS A 101 0.95 -10.10 -0.86
C LYS A 101 -0.30 -9.22 -1.01
N GLN A 102 -0.66 -8.47 0.03
CA GLN A 102 -1.81 -7.55 -0.04
C GLN A 102 -1.62 -6.44 -1.09
N VAL A 103 -0.40 -5.92 -1.25
CA VAL A 103 -0.10 -4.94 -2.30
C VAL A 103 -0.26 -5.55 -3.69
N ASP A 104 0.29 -6.75 -3.90
CA ASP A 104 0.21 -7.46 -5.17
C ASP A 104 -1.25 -7.80 -5.55
N GLU A 105 -2.05 -8.26 -4.58
CA GLU A 105 -3.48 -8.52 -4.79
C GLU A 105 -4.27 -7.26 -5.19
N MET A 106 -3.93 -6.09 -4.63
CA MET A 106 -4.57 -4.83 -5.05
C MET A 106 -4.11 -4.41 -6.45
N ASP A 107 -2.83 -4.61 -6.79
CA ASP A 107 -2.29 -4.34 -8.11
C ASP A 107 -2.99 -5.19 -9.18
N ASP A 108 -3.16 -6.49 -8.93
CA ASP A 108 -3.86 -7.39 -9.84
C ASP A 108 -5.31 -6.96 -10.09
N LYS A 109 -6.04 -6.56 -9.03
CA LYS A 109 -7.41 -6.06 -9.16
C LYS A 109 -7.49 -4.77 -9.99
N ILE A 110 -6.55 -3.85 -9.77
CA ILE A 110 -6.46 -2.60 -10.55
C ILE A 110 -6.18 -2.92 -12.03
N GLN A 111 -5.24 -3.83 -12.31
CA GLN A 111 -4.92 -4.24 -13.68
C GLN A 111 -6.09 -4.94 -14.39
N GLN A 112 -6.81 -5.82 -13.68
CA GLN A 112 -7.99 -6.48 -14.21
C GLN A 112 -9.08 -5.47 -14.61
N TRP A 113 -9.32 -4.45 -13.79
CA TRP A 113 -10.27 -3.39 -14.12
C TRP A 113 -9.83 -2.57 -15.34
N HIS A 114 -8.55 -2.22 -15.44
CA HIS A 114 -8.05 -1.51 -16.62
C HIS A 114 -8.26 -2.32 -17.91
N ARG A 115 -7.96 -3.62 -17.87
CA ARG A 115 -8.16 -4.51 -19.03
C ARG A 115 -9.62 -4.65 -19.42
N SER A 116 -10.54 -4.81 -18.46
CA SER A 116 -11.97 -4.90 -18.77
C SER A 116 -12.50 -3.59 -19.36
N ALA A 117 -12.12 -2.44 -18.80
CA ALA A 117 -12.52 -1.13 -19.30
C ALA A 117 -11.97 -0.80 -20.69
N GLU A 118 -10.78 -1.31 -21.06
CA GLU A 118 -10.25 -1.22 -22.42
C GLU A 118 -10.97 -2.16 -23.39
N MET A 119 -11.21 -3.41 -23.00
CA MET A 119 -11.91 -4.39 -23.84
C MET A 119 -13.34 -3.96 -24.14
N SER A 120 -14.09 -3.47 -23.15
CA SER A 120 -15.43 -2.93 -23.35
C SER A 120 -15.44 -1.73 -24.29
N ARG A 121 -14.39 -0.89 -24.27
CA ARG A 121 -14.26 0.26 -25.19
C ARG A 121 -13.89 -0.12 -26.62
N LYS A 122 -13.29 -1.29 -26.86
CA LYS A 122 -12.95 -1.77 -28.21
C LYS A 122 -14.09 -2.53 -28.91
N LEU A 123 -15.09 -2.95 -28.16
CA LEU A 123 -16.25 -3.71 -28.66
C LEU A 123 -17.46 -2.82 -29.02
N ALA A 124 -17.41 -1.54 -28.68
CA ALA A 124 -18.43 -0.52 -29.01
C ALA A 124 -17.92 0.38 -30.13
#